data_AF-A0A399E9N0-F1
#
_entry.id   AF-A0A399E9N0-F1
#
_cell.length_a   1.000
_cell.length_b   1.000
_cell.length_c   1.000
_cell.angle_alpha   90.00
_cell.angle_beta   90.00
_cell.angle_gamma   90.00
#
_symmetry.space_group_name_H-M   'P 1'
#
loop_
_entity.id
_entity.type
_entity.pdbx_description
1 polymer ?
#
loop_
_entity_poly.entity_id
_entity_poly.type
_entity_poly.pdbx_seq_one_letter_code
_entity_poly.pdbx_strand_id
1 'polypeptide(L)'
;MQRLLDQAAVLIRDAREVSPEQAVDALKEAVALLEAARPSRERDGMMALAYLRLAQLQRQLDKRNEAERFFMLGYSYARSSRQERVRRLAEKLNREFVSQRQG
;
A
#
# COMPACT_ATOMS: atom_id res chain seq x y z
N MET A 1 -10.61 16.78 -6.76
CA MET A 1 -10.85 15.43 -6.23
C MET A 1 -10.32 14.37 -7.20
N GLN A 2 -10.89 14.22 -8.40
CA GLN A 2 -10.41 13.26 -9.42
C GLN A 2 -8.91 13.42 -9.70
N ARG A 3 -8.44 14.66 -9.87
CA ARG A 3 -7.02 14.98 -10.08
C ARG A 3 -6.06 14.41 -9.03
N LEU A 4 -6.47 14.33 -7.75
CA LEU A 4 -5.63 13.78 -6.68
C LEU A 4 -5.54 12.25 -6.80
N LEU A 5 -6.65 11.60 -7.13
CA LEU A 5 -6.69 10.16 -7.37
C LEU A 5 -5.87 9.78 -8.60
N ASP A 6 -5.97 10.55 -9.68
CA ASP A 6 -5.20 10.35 -10.90
C ASP A 6 -3.69 10.51 -10.65
N GLN A 7 -3.29 11.54 -9.89
CA GLN A 7 -1.89 11.75 -9.49
C GLN A 7 -1.36 10.61 -8.61
N ALA A 8 -2.13 10.18 -7.61
CA ALA A 8 -1.75 9.04 -6.78
C ALA A 8 -1.62 7.75 -7.61
N ALA A 9 -2.52 7.53 -8.58
CA ALA A 9 -2.46 6.37 -9.46
C ALA A 9 -1.20 6.36 -10.34
N VAL A 10 -0.77 7.53 -10.83
CA VAL A 10 0.50 7.70 -11.57
C VAL A 10 1.69 7.32 -10.68
N LEU A 11 1.78 7.88 -9.48
CA LEU A 11 2.87 7.57 -8.53
C LEU A 11 2.92 6.09 -8.17
N ILE A 12 1.76 5.46 -7.88
CA ILE A 12 1.68 4.03 -7.56
C ILE A 12 2.12 3.16 -8.74
N ARG A 13 1.81 3.57 -9.97
CA ARG A 13 2.22 2.85 -11.18
C ARG A 13 3.73 2.97 -11.39
N ASP A 14 4.26 4.18 -11.35
CA ASP A 14 5.64 4.49 -11.70
C ASP A 14 6.63 4.02 -10.61
N ALA A 15 6.18 3.87 -9.36
CA ALA A 15 6.95 3.26 -8.27
C ALA A 15 7.44 1.82 -8.56
N ARG A 16 6.93 1.16 -9.62
CA ARG A 16 7.39 -0.17 -10.05
C ARG A 16 8.69 -0.14 -10.84
N GLU A 17 9.03 1.01 -11.42
CA GLU A 17 10.09 1.18 -12.41
C GLU A 17 11.33 1.87 -11.82
N VAL A 18 11.32 2.16 -10.52
CA VAL A 18 12.36 2.93 -9.81
C VAL A 18 13.00 2.09 -8.69
N SER A 19 14.07 2.60 -8.07
CA SER A 19 14.72 1.90 -6.95
C SER A 19 13.77 1.71 -5.76
N PRO A 20 13.99 0.73 -4.87
CA PRO A 20 13.13 0.52 -3.70
C PRO A 20 12.98 1.77 -2.82
N GLU A 21 14.04 2.55 -2.63
CA GLU A 21 14.03 3.78 -1.86
C GLU A 21 13.17 4.84 -2.53
N GLN A 22 13.36 5.05 -3.84
CA GLN A 22 12.55 5.98 -4.62
C GLN A 22 11.07 5.56 -4.67
N ALA A 23 10.82 4.25 -4.75
CA ALA A 23 9.48 3.69 -4.74
C ALA A 23 8.78 3.93 -3.39
N VAL A 24 9.51 3.83 -2.27
CA VAL A 24 8.98 4.15 -0.94
C VAL A 24 8.54 5.61 -0.87
N ASP A 25 9.37 6.54 -1.35
CA ASP A 25 9.06 7.97 -1.30
C ASP A 25 7.86 8.30 -2.21
N ALA A 26 7.83 7.79 -3.44
CA ALA A 26 6.72 7.96 -4.36
C ALA A 26 5.39 7.40 -3.81
N LEU A 27 5.43 6.24 -3.13
CA LEU A 27 4.24 5.65 -2.52
C LEU A 27 3.77 6.42 -1.28
N LYS A 28 4.68 6.99 -0.48
CA LYS A 28 4.31 7.89 0.63
C LYS A 28 3.64 9.16 0.12
N GLU A 29 4.15 9.73 -0.97
CA GLU A 29 3.52 10.88 -1.63
C GLU A 29 2.13 10.51 -2.17
N ALA A 30 1.98 9.35 -2.80
CA ALA A 30 0.68 8.85 -3.23
C ALA A 30 -0.32 8.71 -2.06
N VAL A 31 0.13 8.19 -0.91
CA VAL A 31 -0.69 8.10 0.31
C VAL A 31 -1.13 9.50 0.77
N ALA A 32 -0.22 10.48 0.81
CA ALA A 32 -0.57 11.85 1.21
C ALA A 32 -1.64 12.48 0.29
N LEU A 33 -1.55 12.25 -1.02
CA LEU A 33 -2.57 12.69 -1.98
C LEU A 33 -3.92 12.01 -1.75
N LEU A 34 -3.91 10.70 -1.44
CA LEU A 34 -5.12 9.94 -1.12
C LEU A 34 -5.73 10.33 0.22
N GLU A 35 -4.94 10.74 1.20
CA GLU A 35 -5.41 11.29 2.48
C GLU A 35 -6.08 12.66 2.33
N ALA A 36 -5.59 13.50 1.42
CA ALA A 36 -6.23 14.77 1.07
C ALA A 36 -7.53 14.59 0.26
N ALA A 37 -7.78 13.40 -0.26
CA ALA A 37 -8.94 13.08 -1.07
C ALA A 37 -10.12 12.62 -0.19
N ARG A 38 -11.36 13.05 -0.52
CA ARG A 38 -12.59 12.58 0.14
C ARG A 38 -12.69 11.04 0.17
N PRO A 39 -13.17 10.45 1.27
CA PRO A 39 -13.38 9.00 1.37
C PRO A 39 -14.26 8.46 0.23
N SER A 40 -13.79 7.38 -0.41
CA SER A 40 -14.53 6.64 -1.44
C SER A 40 -13.93 5.24 -1.59
N ARG A 41 -14.69 4.29 -2.12
CA ARG A 41 -14.20 2.92 -2.33
C ARG A 41 -12.97 2.85 -3.23
N GLU A 42 -12.92 3.72 -4.24
CA GLU A 42 -11.79 3.81 -5.15
C GLU A 42 -10.53 4.30 -4.42
N ARG A 43 -10.65 5.42 -3.69
CA ARG A 43 -9.59 5.97 -2.84
C ARG A 43 -9.09 4.96 -1.81
N ASP A 44 -10.00 4.25 -1.14
CA ASP A 44 -9.64 3.24 -0.14
C ASP A 44 -8.97 2.02 -0.78
N GLY A 45 -9.37 1.64 -2.01
CA GLY A 45 -8.69 0.60 -2.78
C GLY A 45 -7.26 0.99 -3.15
N MET A 46 -7.04 2.24 -3.53
CA MET A 46 -5.70 2.78 -3.80
C MET A 46 -4.86 2.91 -2.53
N MET A 47 -5.45 3.34 -1.41
CA MET A 47 -4.79 3.37 -0.10
C MET A 47 -4.30 1.97 0.30
N ALA A 48 -5.18 0.97 0.16
CA ALA A 48 -4.81 -0.42 0.43
C ALA A 48 -3.65 -0.88 -0.46
N LEU A 49 -3.70 -0.61 -1.76
CA LEU A 49 -2.63 -0.98 -2.69
C LEU A 49 -1.30 -0.30 -2.33
N ALA A 50 -1.31 1.01 -2.06
CA ALA A 50 -0.11 1.77 -1.74
C ALA A 50 0.53 1.25 -0.44
N TYR A 51 -0.26 1.04 0.61
CA TYR A 51 0.24 0.52 1.88
C TYR A 51 0.77 -0.91 1.78
N LEU A 52 0.11 -1.80 1.04
CA LEU A 52 0.61 -3.17 0.85
C LEU A 52 1.94 -3.18 0.08
N ARG A 53 2.12 -2.29 -0.90
CA ARG A 53 3.40 -2.15 -1.61
C ARG A 53 4.49 -1.54 -0.72
N LEU A 54 4.16 -0.54 0.09
CA LEU A 54 5.08 0.00 1.11
C LEU A 54 5.54 -1.12 2.06
N ALA A 55 4.62 -2.00 2.49
CA ALA A 55 4.98 -3.13 3.33
C ALA A 55 6.00 -4.07 2.68
N GLN A 56 5.81 -4.39 1.39
CA GLN A 56 6.75 -5.23 0.63
C GLN A 56 8.13 -4.57 0.47
N LEU A 57 8.17 -3.28 0.13
CA LEU A 57 9.43 -2.54 -0.05
C LEU A 57 10.19 -2.37 1.26
N GLN A 58 9.50 -2.02 2.34
CA GLN A 58 10.13 -1.88 3.65
C GLN A 58 10.69 -3.21 4.14
N ARG A 59 10.02 -4.32 3.80
CA ARG A 59 10.55 -5.66 4.06
C ARG A 59 11.80 -5.95 3.23
N GLN A 60 11.81 -5.58 1.95
CA GLN A 60 13.01 -5.72 1.08
C GLN A 60 14.20 -4.92 1.63
N LEU A 61 13.93 -3.78 2.28
CA LEU A 61 14.91 -2.91 2.92
C LEU A 61 15.23 -3.31 4.37
N ASP A 62 14.81 -4.51 4.81
CA ASP A 62 14.95 -5.07 6.16
C ASP A 62 14.39 -4.18 7.31
N LYS A 63 13.47 -3.26 6.98
CA LYS A 63 12.75 -2.40 7.92
C LYS A 63 11.48 -3.10 8.41
N ARG A 64 11.64 -4.20 9.15
CA ARG A 64 10.55 -5.10 9.57
C ARG A 64 9.40 -4.40 10.30
N ASN A 65 9.72 -3.52 11.25
CA ASN A 65 8.71 -2.79 12.02
C ASN A 65 7.85 -1.87 11.13
N GLU A 66 8.47 -1.17 10.18
CA GLU A 66 7.74 -0.34 9.21
C GLU A 66 6.91 -1.21 8.27
N ALA A 67 7.47 -2.33 7.82
CA ALA A 67 6.77 -3.28 6.96
C ALA A 67 5.49 -3.82 7.61
N GLU A 68 5.55 -4.23 8.88
CA GLU A 68 4.37 -4.69 9.64
C GLU A 68 3.32 -3.58 9.80
N ARG A 69 3.75 -2.37 10.14
CA ARG A 69 2.85 -1.22 10.30
C ARG A 69 2.09 -0.93 9.01
N PHE A 70 2.80 -0.85 7.87
CA PHE A 70 2.15 -0.62 6.58
C PHE A 70 1.28 -1.79 6.15
N PHE A 71 1.68 -3.02 6.44
CA PHE A 71 0.86 -4.20 6.17
C PHE A 71 -0.48 -4.12 6.91
N MET A 72 -0.48 -3.80 8.20
CA MET A 72 -1.71 -3.65 8.99
C MET A 72 -2.65 -2.57 8.40
N LEU A 73 -2.09 -1.42 8.01
CA LEU A 73 -2.87 -0.34 7.38
C LEU A 73 -3.45 -0.80 6.04
N GLY A 74 -2.63 -1.41 5.17
CA GLY A 74 -3.06 -1.91 3.87
C GLY A 74 -4.14 -2.98 3.99
N TYR A 75 -4.02 -3.89 4.95
CA TYR A 75 -5.00 -4.93 5.23
C TYR A 75 -6.35 -4.35 5.67
N SER A 76 -6.33 -3.33 6.54
CA SER A 76 -7.54 -2.63 7.00
C SER A 76 -8.30 -1.96 5.85
N TYR A 77 -7.58 -1.25 4.96
CA TYR A 77 -8.18 -0.64 3.76
C TYR A 77 -8.64 -1.67 2.73
N ALA A 78 -7.93 -2.79 2.57
CA ALA A 78 -8.34 -3.87 1.67
C ALA A 78 -9.69 -4.47 2.09
N ARG A 79 -9.92 -4.61 3.41
CA ARG A 79 -11.18 -5.10 3.97
C ARG A 79 -12.34 -4.13 3.76
N SER A 80 -12.11 -2.82 3.89
CA SER A 80 -13.17 -1.79 3.79
C SER A 80 -13.50 -1.37 2.35
N SER A 81 -12.52 -1.36 1.44
CA SER A 81 -12.71 -0.95 0.04
C SER A 81 -13.58 -1.90 -0.79
N ARG A 82 -13.68 -3.18 -0.38
CA ARG A 82 -14.35 -4.28 -1.11
C ARG A 82 -13.77 -4.51 -2.52
N GLN A 83 -12.51 -4.14 -2.75
CA GLN A 83 -11.82 -4.36 -4.02
C GLN A 83 -11.15 -5.74 -4.03
N GLU A 84 -11.74 -6.68 -4.77
CA GLU A 84 -11.32 -8.08 -4.87
C GLU A 84 -9.80 -8.27 -5.14
N ARG A 85 -9.25 -7.48 -6.07
CA ARG A 85 -7.81 -7.58 -6.42
C ARG A 85 -6.90 -7.24 -5.24
N VAL A 86 -7.26 -6.19 -4.49
CA VAL A 86 -6.44 -5.71 -3.37
C VAL A 86 -6.60 -6.60 -2.14
N ARG A 87 -7.80 -7.15 -1.94
CA ARG A 87 -8.04 -8.18 -0.92
C ARG A 87 -7.17 -9.41 -1.14
N ARG A 88 -7.10 -9.93 -2.38
CA ARG A 88 -6.24 -11.07 -2.71
C ARG A 88 -4.75 -10.78 -2.45
N LEU A 89 -4.30 -9.56 -2.74
CA LEU A 89 -2.93 -9.14 -2.40
C LEU A 89 -2.70 -9.13 -0.88
N ALA A 90 -3.63 -8.56 -0.12
CA ALA A 90 -3.54 -8.52 1.33
C ALA A 90 -3.51 -9.93 1.95
N GLU A 91 -4.35 -10.85 1.45
CA GLU A 91 -4.39 -12.25 1.91
C GLU A 91 -3.11 -13.02 1.57
N LYS A 92 -2.51 -12.77 0.39
CA LYS A 92 -1.21 -13.32 0.03
C LYS A 92 -0.13 -12.85 1.02
N LEU A 93 -0.03 -11.54 1.23
CA LEU A 93 0.96 -10.96 2.14
C LEU A 93 0.73 -11.38 3.59
N ASN A 94 -0.52 -11.59 4.01
CA ASN A 94 -0.82 -12.06 5.36
C ASN A 94 -0.12 -13.38 5.67
N ARG A 95 -0.03 -14.31 4.71
CA ARG A 95 0.71 -15.57 4.91
C ARG A 95 2.20 -15.30 5.13
N GLU A 96 2.76 -14.34 4.40
CA GLU A 96 4.18 -13.97 4.46
C GLU A 96 4.55 -13.22 5.76
N PHE A 97 3.61 -12.46 6.34
CA PHE A 97 3.81 -11.73 7.61
C PHE A 97 3.43 -12.56 8.85
N VAL A 98 2.39 -13.40 8.77
CA VAL A 98 1.97 -14.29 9.88
C VAL A 98 2.93 -15.46 10.06
N SER A 99 3.44 -16.05 8.98
CA SER A 99 4.39 -17.18 9.05
C SER A 99 5.70 -16.83 9.77
N GLN A 100 6.01 -15.54 9.97
CA GLN A 100 7.24 -15.09 10.63
C GLN A 100 7.03 -14.56 12.06
N ARG A 101 5.79 -14.50 12.56
CA ARG A 101 5.53 -14.23 14.00
C ARG A 101 5.70 -15.47 14.88
N GLN A 102 5.91 -16.65 14.28
CA GLN A 102 6.01 -17.94 14.96
C GLN A 102 7.42 -18.58 14.89
N GLY A 103 8.43 -17.87 14.38
CA GLY A 103 9.84 -18.31 14.36
C GLY A 103 10.73 -17.26 15.01
#